data_AF-A1RYL8-F1
#
_entry.id   AF-A1RYL8-F1
#
_cell.length_a   1.000
_cell.length_b   1.000
_cell.length_c   1.000
_cell.angle_alpha   90.00
_cell.angle_beta   90.00
_cell.angle_gamma   90.00
#
_symmetry.space_group_name_H-M   'P 1'
#
loop_
_entity.id
_entity.type
_entity.pdbx_description
1 polymer ?
#
loop_
_entity_poly.entity_id
_entity_poly.type
_entity_poly.pdbx_seq_one_letter_code
_entity_poly.pdbx_strand_id
1 'polypeptide(L)'
;MSLEAVVETPKKKRDILFYLSKASTTTAQNMEKVEELYRAVQSRGSSNPLLGRLVEKTLKLLKVPEPPGISEAERLAESLESYGASLQRVAAALEDLLRVVDSAESLLRRLEDVKQALESWAEVFQGLNASLYGEIAREISRIERLPQEDYQDVKEFHDKLEDLLDEAERLSARARSEYNKLVELALRELEATREVLQRAESVAALHEKARLEALGSALQRVEQELRSLRQSPRSFDVNGVYRELGRVKSEAQQVLRTALSEQEVKVFDETARFFYIVGQKPVHLTELVEYVSRRTSYPHADVLKTLYDLSSRGVIRIKVSIAR
;
A
#
# COMPACT_ATOMS: atom_id res chain seq x y z
N MET A 1 -81.11 -21.41 9.04
CA MET A 1 -80.36 -22.16 8.01
C MET A 1 -80.47 -21.38 6.72
N SER A 2 -79.43 -20.62 6.39
CA SER A 2 -79.34 -19.84 5.16
C SER A 2 -78.07 -20.31 4.47
N LEU A 3 -78.20 -21.15 3.45
CA LEU A 3 -77.10 -21.52 2.56
C LEU A 3 -77.12 -20.51 1.41
N GLU A 4 -76.35 -19.44 1.56
CA GLU A 4 -75.94 -18.63 0.43
C GLU A 4 -74.99 -19.49 -0.42
N ALA A 5 -75.53 -20.01 -1.52
CA ALA A 5 -74.71 -20.59 -2.57
C ALA A 5 -73.90 -19.47 -3.22
N VAL A 6 -72.61 -19.43 -2.90
CA VAL A 6 -71.62 -18.64 -3.62
C VAL A 6 -71.59 -19.17 -5.06
N VAL A 7 -72.21 -18.42 -5.96
CA VAL A 7 -72.18 -18.68 -7.40
C VAL A 7 -70.77 -18.31 -7.88
N GLU A 8 -69.90 -19.30 -8.01
CA GLU A 8 -68.71 -19.20 -8.85
C GLU A 8 -69.18 -18.91 -10.28
N THR A 9 -68.95 -17.68 -10.72
CA THR A 9 -69.19 -17.29 -12.10
C THR A 9 -68.16 -18.02 -12.98
N PRO A 10 -68.58 -18.74 -14.03
CA PRO A 10 -67.66 -19.41 -14.92
C PRO A 10 -66.88 -18.33 -15.67
N LYS A 11 -65.60 -18.12 -15.31
CA LYS A 11 -64.67 -17.33 -16.13
C LYS A 11 -64.82 -17.79 -17.57
N LYS A 12 -65.10 -16.87 -18.51
CA LYS A 12 -65.40 -17.25 -19.90
C LYS A 12 -64.21 -18.05 -20.43
N LYS A 13 -64.46 -19.16 -21.13
CA LYS A 13 -63.41 -20.02 -21.71
C LYS A 13 -62.32 -19.24 -22.47
N ARG A 14 -62.68 -18.10 -23.07
CA ARG A 14 -61.77 -17.17 -23.75
C ARG A 14 -60.76 -16.49 -22.81
N ASP A 15 -61.17 -16.18 -21.58
CA ASP A 15 -60.32 -15.56 -20.57
C ASP A 15 -59.29 -16.57 -20.08
N ILE A 16 -59.70 -17.81 -19.79
CA ILE A 16 -58.79 -18.90 -19.38
C ILE A 16 -57.75 -19.19 -20.47
N LEU A 17 -58.16 -19.26 -21.74
CA LEU A 17 -57.23 -19.45 -22.87
C LEU A 17 -56.26 -18.28 -23.05
N PHE A 18 -56.71 -17.04 -22.84
CA PHE A 18 -55.85 -15.87 -22.87
C PHE A 18 -54.83 -15.87 -21.73
N TYR A 19 -55.25 -16.19 -20.50
CA TYR A 19 -54.35 -16.34 -19.35
C TYR A 19 -53.33 -17.45 -19.58
N LEU A 20 -53.75 -18.61 -20.08
CA LEU A 20 -52.86 -19.73 -20.38
C LEU A 20 -51.84 -19.36 -21.47
N SER A 21 -52.27 -18.66 -22.53
CA SER A 21 -51.38 -18.18 -23.59
C SER A 21 -50.34 -17.20 -23.06
N LYS A 22 -50.74 -16.26 -22.18
CA LYS A 22 -49.84 -15.27 -21.59
C LYS A 22 -48.84 -15.91 -20.62
N ALA A 23 -49.31 -16.79 -19.73
CA ALA A 23 -48.48 -17.54 -18.80
C ALA A 23 -47.46 -18.42 -19.55
N SER A 24 -47.91 -19.15 -20.58
CA SER A 24 -47.05 -19.96 -21.44
C SER A 24 -45.97 -19.12 -22.14
N THR A 25 -46.34 -17.98 -22.74
CA THR A 25 -45.38 -17.10 -23.43
C THR A 25 -44.33 -16.53 -22.47
N THR A 26 -44.77 -16.09 -21.28
CA THR A 26 -43.88 -15.51 -20.26
C THR A 26 -42.91 -16.56 -19.72
N THR A 27 -43.41 -17.77 -19.49
CA THR A 27 -42.60 -18.90 -19.03
C THR A 27 -41.60 -19.35 -20.09
N ALA A 28 -41.98 -19.38 -21.37
CA ALA A 28 -41.07 -19.68 -22.47
C ALA A 28 -39.93 -18.64 -22.56
N GLN A 29 -40.24 -17.34 -22.44
CA GLN A 29 -39.23 -16.28 -22.38
C GLN A 29 -38.29 -16.41 -21.18
N ASN A 30 -38.82 -16.74 -20.01
CA ASN A 30 -38.01 -16.97 -18.81
C ASN A 30 -37.08 -18.18 -18.99
N MET A 31 -37.54 -19.23 -19.69
CA MET A 31 -36.73 -20.42 -19.96
C MET A 31 -35.61 -20.12 -20.95
N GLU A 32 -35.90 -19.41 -22.04
CA GLU A 32 -34.90 -18.93 -23.01
C GLU A 32 -33.84 -18.07 -22.32
N LYS A 33 -34.26 -17.13 -21.47
CA LYS A 33 -33.34 -16.30 -20.67
C LYS A 33 -32.44 -17.13 -19.75
N VAL A 34 -32.99 -18.15 -19.07
CA VAL A 34 -32.20 -19.04 -18.21
C VAL A 34 -31.17 -19.82 -19.02
N GLU A 35 -31.54 -20.32 -20.20
CA GLU A 35 -30.62 -21.03 -21.10
C GLU A 35 -29.48 -20.13 -21.61
N GLU A 36 -29.79 -18.89 -22.00
CA GLU A 36 -28.80 -17.89 -22.40
C GLU A 36 -27.82 -17.58 -21.27
N LEU A 37 -28.33 -17.32 -20.06
CA LEU A 37 -27.51 -17.04 -18.88
C LEU A 37 -26.64 -18.24 -18.49
N TYR A 38 -27.17 -19.45 -18.59
CA TYR A 38 -26.41 -20.67 -18.33
C TYR A 38 -25.22 -20.81 -19.29
N ARG A 39 -25.44 -20.58 -20.59
CA ARG A 39 -24.37 -20.57 -21.60
C ARG A 39 -23.35 -19.46 -21.35
N ALA A 40 -23.81 -18.27 -20.98
CA ALA A 40 -22.94 -17.14 -20.66
C ALA A 40 -22.02 -17.45 -19.47
N VAL A 41 -22.57 -17.99 -18.38
CA VAL A 41 -21.83 -18.40 -17.19
C VAL A 41 -20.80 -19.48 -17.52
N GLN A 42 -21.17 -20.51 -18.29
CA GLN A 42 -20.23 -21.56 -18.72
C GLN A 42 -19.11 -21.01 -19.61
N SER A 43 -19.46 -20.15 -20.58
CA SER A 43 -18.48 -19.53 -21.47
C SER A 43 -17.49 -18.65 -20.71
N ARG A 44 -17.95 -17.90 -19.70
CA ARG A 44 -17.10 -17.07 -18.85
C ARG A 44 -16.24 -17.90 -17.91
N GLY A 45 -16.81 -18.90 -17.25
CA GLY A 45 -16.05 -19.83 -16.39
C GLY A 45 -14.95 -20.58 -17.15
N SER A 46 -15.10 -20.80 -18.45
CA SER A 46 -14.10 -21.46 -19.30
C SER A 46 -12.83 -20.63 -19.52
N SER A 47 -12.80 -19.34 -19.15
CA SER A 47 -11.61 -18.49 -19.28
C SER A 47 -10.46 -18.93 -18.37
N ASN A 48 -10.78 -19.54 -17.22
CA ASN A 48 -9.81 -20.02 -16.25
C ASN A 48 -10.16 -21.46 -15.79
N PRO A 49 -9.22 -22.42 -15.85
CA PRO A 49 -9.48 -23.81 -15.47
C PRO A 49 -10.04 -24.01 -14.05
N LEU A 50 -9.66 -23.15 -13.11
CA LEU A 50 -10.16 -23.19 -11.74
C LEU A 50 -11.58 -22.64 -11.65
N LEU A 51 -11.84 -21.46 -12.24
CA LEU A 51 -13.17 -20.88 -12.27
C LEU A 51 -14.16 -21.80 -12.99
N GLY A 52 -13.75 -22.46 -14.07
CA GLY A 52 -14.58 -23.42 -14.81
C GLY A 52 -15.05 -24.57 -13.92
N ARG A 53 -14.15 -25.17 -13.13
CA ARG A 53 -14.50 -26.23 -12.17
C ARG A 53 -15.47 -25.74 -11.10
N LEU A 54 -15.26 -24.54 -10.57
CA LEU A 54 -16.13 -23.96 -9.54
C LEU A 54 -17.50 -23.59 -10.10
N VAL A 55 -17.54 -23.00 -11.29
CA VAL A 55 -18.78 -22.71 -12.01
C VAL A 55 -19.58 -23.99 -12.25
N GLU A 56 -18.95 -25.08 -12.69
CA GLU A 56 -19.63 -26.37 -12.83
C GLU A 56 -20.19 -26.90 -11.50
N LYS A 57 -19.43 -26.79 -10.40
CA LYS A 57 -19.93 -27.14 -9.05
C LYS A 57 -21.13 -26.29 -8.67
N THR A 58 -21.06 -24.97 -8.83
CA THR A 58 -22.16 -24.04 -8.50
C THR A 58 -23.40 -24.29 -9.35
N LEU A 59 -23.24 -24.54 -10.66
CA LEU A 59 -24.36 -24.85 -11.55
C LEU A 59 -25.02 -26.19 -11.22
N LYS A 60 -24.29 -27.20 -10.72
CA LYS A 60 -24.87 -28.46 -10.23
C LYS A 60 -25.70 -28.28 -8.96
N LEU A 61 -25.34 -27.33 -8.11
CA LEU A 61 -26.12 -26.97 -6.92
C LEU A 61 -27.40 -26.21 -7.29
N LEU A 62 -27.37 -25.48 -8.41
CA LEU A 62 -28.51 -24.73 -8.93
C LEU A 62 -29.52 -25.69 -9.62
N LYS A 63 -30.52 -26.17 -8.89
CA LYS A 63 -31.57 -27.03 -9.45
C LYS A 63 -32.52 -26.21 -10.33
N VAL A 64 -32.46 -26.42 -11.64
CA VAL A 64 -33.48 -25.91 -12.58
C VAL A 64 -34.77 -26.70 -12.36
N PRO A 65 -35.92 -26.04 -12.09
CA PRO A 65 -37.19 -26.74 -11.89
C PRO A 65 -37.62 -27.47 -13.18
N GLU A 66 -38.31 -28.60 -13.02
CA GLU A 66 -38.93 -29.30 -14.15
C GLU A 66 -40.25 -28.62 -14.57
N PRO A 67 -40.61 -28.65 -15.86
CA PRO A 67 -41.87 -28.08 -16.33
C PRO A 67 -43.07 -28.81 -15.71
N PRO A 68 -44.18 -28.08 -15.42
CA PRO A 68 -45.36 -28.69 -14.79
C PRO A 68 -46.02 -29.72 -15.71
N GLY A 69 -46.53 -30.80 -15.11
CA GLY A 69 -47.29 -31.84 -15.81
C GLY A 69 -48.67 -31.36 -16.29
N ILE A 70 -49.18 -31.98 -17.35
CA ILE A 70 -50.45 -31.60 -17.99
C ILE A 70 -51.63 -31.86 -17.02
N SER A 71 -52.32 -30.79 -16.62
CA SER A 71 -53.47 -30.81 -15.69
C SER A 71 -54.63 -29.97 -16.26
N GLU A 72 -55.78 -29.91 -15.57
CA GLU A 72 -56.92 -29.03 -15.91
C GLU A 72 -56.45 -27.58 -16.18
N ALA A 73 -57.10 -26.88 -17.12
CA ALA A 73 -56.61 -25.62 -17.68
C ALA A 73 -56.31 -24.52 -16.64
N GLU A 74 -57.12 -24.42 -15.57
CA GLU A 74 -56.91 -23.41 -14.51
C GLU A 74 -55.72 -23.79 -13.60
N ARG A 75 -55.63 -25.05 -13.19
CA ARG A 75 -54.47 -25.57 -12.44
C ARG A 75 -53.18 -25.50 -13.25
N LEU A 76 -53.28 -25.71 -14.56
CA LEU A 76 -52.15 -25.56 -15.48
C LEU A 76 -51.67 -24.11 -15.53
N ALA A 77 -52.57 -23.13 -15.60
CA ALA A 77 -52.20 -21.71 -15.57
C ALA A 77 -51.46 -21.32 -14.27
N GLU A 78 -51.99 -21.70 -13.11
CA GLU A 78 -51.35 -21.44 -11.80
C GLU A 78 -49.99 -22.16 -11.67
N SER A 79 -49.90 -23.40 -12.16
CA SER A 79 -48.63 -24.16 -12.15
C SER A 79 -47.58 -23.53 -13.08
N LEU A 80 -47.99 -22.98 -14.22
CA LEU A 80 -47.10 -22.27 -15.15
C LEU A 80 -46.61 -20.95 -14.58
N GLU A 81 -47.44 -20.21 -13.84
CA GLU A 81 -47.04 -18.99 -13.14
C GLU A 81 -46.02 -19.29 -12.03
N SER A 82 -46.27 -20.33 -11.21
CA SER A 82 -45.35 -20.77 -10.17
C SER A 82 -44.00 -21.25 -10.74
N TYR A 83 -44.06 -21.99 -11.85
CA TYR A 83 -42.87 -22.42 -12.59
C TYR A 83 -42.12 -21.21 -13.18
N GLY A 84 -42.82 -20.26 -13.80
CA GLY A 84 -42.24 -19.01 -14.30
C GLY A 84 -41.56 -18.18 -13.21
N ALA A 85 -42.18 -18.05 -12.02
CA ALA A 85 -41.57 -17.38 -10.87
C ALA A 85 -40.34 -18.12 -10.32
N SER A 86 -40.29 -19.44 -10.46
CA SER A 86 -39.11 -20.25 -10.10
C SER A 86 -37.98 -20.06 -11.12
N LEU A 87 -38.30 -20.01 -12.42
CA LEU A 87 -37.34 -19.68 -13.47
C LEU A 87 -36.76 -18.26 -13.30
N GLN A 88 -37.57 -17.29 -12.89
CA GLN A 88 -37.08 -15.94 -12.60
C GLN A 88 -36.09 -15.91 -11.42
N ARG A 89 -36.34 -16.71 -10.37
CA ARG A 89 -35.38 -16.87 -9.26
C ARG A 89 -34.07 -17.49 -9.72
N VAL A 90 -34.14 -18.51 -10.57
CA VAL A 90 -32.96 -19.14 -11.19
C VAL A 90 -32.21 -18.14 -12.06
N ALA A 91 -32.91 -17.37 -12.90
CA ALA A 91 -32.31 -16.34 -13.74
C ALA A 91 -31.58 -15.28 -12.91
N ALA A 92 -32.18 -14.79 -11.82
CA ALA A 92 -31.53 -13.84 -10.91
C ALA A 92 -30.27 -14.43 -10.27
N ALA A 93 -30.32 -15.70 -9.82
CA ALA A 93 -29.15 -16.37 -9.27
C ALA A 93 -28.02 -16.57 -10.30
N LEU A 94 -28.36 -16.84 -11.57
CA LEU A 94 -27.38 -16.93 -12.66
C LEU A 94 -26.78 -15.56 -13.02
N GLU A 95 -27.59 -14.49 -13.02
CA GLU A 95 -27.10 -13.12 -13.21
C GLU A 95 -26.09 -12.73 -12.11
N ASP A 96 -26.41 -13.03 -10.85
CA ASP A 96 -25.51 -12.79 -9.73
C ASP A 96 -24.25 -13.65 -9.83
N LEU A 97 -24.37 -14.93 -10.20
CA LEU A 97 -23.22 -15.79 -10.44
C LEU A 97 -22.31 -15.24 -11.54
N LEU A 98 -22.88 -14.76 -12.64
CA LEU A 98 -22.13 -14.15 -13.74
C LEU A 98 -21.33 -12.93 -13.26
N ARG A 99 -21.94 -12.06 -12.45
CA ARG A 99 -21.26 -10.91 -11.83
C ARG A 99 -20.09 -11.34 -10.94
N VAL A 100 -20.29 -12.36 -10.10
CA VAL A 100 -19.24 -12.87 -9.21
C VAL A 100 -18.10 -13.50 -10.02
N VAL A 101 -18.39 -14.24 -11.10
CA VAL A 101 -17.38 -14.81 -11.99
C VAL A 101 -16.55 -13.71 -12.66
N ASP A 102 -17.19 -12.69 -13.22
CA ASP A 102 -16.50 -11.56 -13.85
C ASP A 102 -15.63 -10.80 -12.82
N SER A 103 -16.15 -10.61 -11.60
CA SER A 103 -15.40 -9.99 -10.50
C SER A 103 -14.20 -10.84 -10.08
N ALA A 104 -14.38 -12.15 -9.89
CA ALA A 104 -13.30 -13.07 -9.53
C ALA A 104 -12.19 -13.10 -10.60
N GLU A 105 -12.54 -13.06 -11.89
CA GLU A 105 -11.54 -12.96 -12.97
C GLU A 105 -10.74 -11.66 -12.87
N SER A 106 -11.40 -10.54 -12.57
CA SER A 106 -10.73 -9.25 -12.39
C SER A 106 -9.80 -9.24 -11.16
N LEU A 107 -10.23 -9.85 -10.05
CA LEU A 107 -9.46 -9.99 -8.82
C LEU A 107 -8.24 -10.88 -9.03
N LEU A 108 -8.36 -11.98 -9.77
CA LEU A 108 -7.22 -12.84 -10.11
C LEU A 108 -6.13 -12.08 -10.87
N ARG A 109 -6.51 -11.24 -11.84
CA ARG A 109 -5.53 -10.42 -12.58
C ARG A 109 -4.83 -9.42 -11.67
N ARG A 110 -5.59 -8.72 -10.81
CA ARG A 110 -5.03 -7.79 -9.83
C ARG A 110 -4.11 -8.49 -8.83
N LEU A 111 -4.50 -9.68 -8.37
CA LEU A 111 -3.70 -10.46 -7.44
C LEU A 111 -2.37 -10.89 -8.05
N GLU A 112 -2.35 -11.23 -9.34
CA GLU A 112 -1.12 -11.53 -10.08
C GLU A 112 -0.20 -10.29 -10.18
N ASP A 113 -0.75 -9.11 -10.49
CA ASP A 113 0.01 -7.86 -10.53
C ASP A 113 0.63 -7.54 -9.15
N VAL A 114 -0.14 -7.72 -8.08
CA VAL A 114 0.34 -7.50 -6.70
C VAL A 114 1.36 -8.56 -6.28
N LYS A 115 1.18 -9.82 -6.71
CA LYS A 115 2.16 -10.90 -6.48
C LYS A 115 3.50 -10.54 -7.08
N GLN A 116 3.55 -10.08 -8.34
CA GLN A 116 4.79 -9.64 -8.99
C GLN A 116 5.46 -8.46 -8.26
N ALA A 117 4.66 -7.52 -7.76
CA ALA A 117 5.18 -6.44 -6.92
C ALA A 117 5.77 -6.98 -5.60
N LEU A 118 5.12 -7.95 -4.96
CA LEU A 118 5.62 -8.61 -3.75
C LEU A 118 6.91 -9.39 -4.02
N GLU A 119 7.03 -10.09 -5.15
CA GLU A 119 8.27 -10.77 -5.56
C GLU A 119 9.42 -9.77 -5.69
N SER A 120 9.18 -8.64 -6.35
CA SER A 120 10.15 -7.54 -6.43
C SER A 120 10.56 -7.01 -5.05
N TRP A 121 9.59 -6.87 -4.13
CA TRP A 121 9.89 -6.47 -2.75
C TRP A 121 10.64 -7.56 -1.97
N ALA A 122 10.38 -8.84 -2.23
CA ALA A 122 11.09 -9.94 -1.59
C ALA A 122 12.59 -9.87 -1.92
N GLU A 123 12.95 -9.66 -3.18
CA GLU A 123 14.35 -9.49 -3.62
C GLU A 123 15.03 -8.30 -2.92
N VAL A 124 14.33 -7.17 -2.80
CA VAL A 124 14.83 -5.99 -2.10
C VAL A 124 15.08 -6.30 -0.62
N PHE A 125 14.12 -6.93 0.06
CA PHE A 125 14.14 -7.15 1.49
C PHE A 125 14.95 -8.36 1.96
N GLN A 126 15.30 -9.30 1.06
CA GLN A 126 16.12 -10.47 1.38
C GLN A 126 17.42 -10.10 2.10
N GLY A 127 18.07 -9.00 1.68
CA GLY A 127 19.29 -8.46 2.29
C GLY A 127 19.08 -7.36 3.35
N LEU A 128 17.86 -6.83 3.49
CA LEU A 128 17.58 -5.65 4.33
C LEU A 128 16.86 -5.99 5.63
N ASN A 129 15.85 -6.87 5.57
CA ASN A 129 15.02 -7.22 6.71
C ASN A 129 14.45 -8.64 6.54
N ALA A 130 15.07 -9.60 7.25
CA ALA A 130 14.67 -11.00 7.19
C ALA A 130 13.22 -11.26 7.67
N SER A 131 12.71 -10.45 8.61
CA SER A 131 11.33 -10.59 9.11
C SER A 131 10.33 -10.23 8.01
N LEU A 132 10.51 -9.06 7.39
CA LEU A 132 9.60 -8.58 6.35
C LEU A 132 9.71 -9.43 5.07
N TYR A 133 10.92 -9.88 4.72
CA TYR A 133 11.12 -10.89 3.67
C TYR A 133 10.31 -12.17 3.97
N GLY A 134 10.37 -12.68 5.19
CA GLY A 134 9.62 -13.87 5.60
C GLY A 134 8.10 -13.69 5.54
N GLU A 135 7.59 -12.51 5.88
CA GLU A 135 6.17 -12.15 5.72
C GLU A 135 5.77 -12.15 4.23
N ILE A 136 6.54 -11.48 3.38
CA ILE A 136 6.30 -11.43 1.93
C ILE A 136 6.33 -12.82 1.30
N ALA A 137 7.33 -13.63 1.60
CA ALA A 137 7.46 -14.99 1.05
C ALA A 137 6.30 -15.90 1.46
N ARG A 138 5.79 -15.77 2.69
CA ARG A 138 4.59 -16.49 3.14
C ARG A 138 3.36 -16.06 2.37
N GLU A 139 3.19 -14.76 2.12
CA GLU A 139 2.03 -14.25 1.39
C GLU A 139 2.04 -14.71 -0.07
N ILE A 140 3.20 -14.64 -0.75
CA ILE A 140 3.39 -15.21 -2.10
C ILE A 140 3.02 -16.70 -2.10
N SER A 141 3.49 -17.47 -1.11
CA SER A 141 3.18 -18.89 -0.99
C SER A 141 1.67 -19.16 -0.78
N ARG A 142 0.94 -18.26 -0.12
CA ARG A 142 -0.53 -18.37 0.04
C ARG A 142 -1.22 -18.14 -1.30
N ILE A 143 -0.82 -17.12 -2.03
CA ILE A 143 -1.33 -16.82 -3.38
C ILE A 143 -1.09 -18.01 -4.31
N GLU A 144 0.11 -18.60 -4.30
CA GLU A 144 0.45 -19.75 -5.16
C GLU A 144 -0.31 -21.04 -4.83
N ARG A 145 -0.83 -21.16 -3.60
CA ARG A 145 -1.63 -22.31 -3.16
C ARG A 145 -3.11 -22.18 -3.48
N LEU A 146 -3.59 -21.00 -3.87
CA LEU A 146 -4.99 -20.79 -4.28
C LEU A 146 -5.51 -21.88 -5.22
N PRO A 147 -4.77 -22.34 -6.25
CA PRO A 147 -5.30 -23.35 -7.16
C PRO A 147 -5.44 -24.76 -6.57
N GLN A 148 -4.87 -25.00 -5.38
CA GLN A 148 -4.81 -26.29 -4.72
C GLN A 148 -5.85 -26.43 -3.60
N GLU A 149 -6.45 -25.32 -3.17
CA GLU A 149 -7.52 -25.31 -2.18
C GLU A 149 -8.84 -25.81 -2.79
N ASP A 150 -9.66 -26.52 -2.00
CA ASP A 150 -10.95 -27.04 -2.44
C ASP A 150 -12.07 -26.10 -2.00
N TYR A 151 -12.53 -25.26 -2.92
CA TYR A 151 -13.67 -24.37 -2.71
C TYR A 151 -14.99 -25.06 -3.04
N GLN A 152 -16.02 -24.78 -2.26
CA GLN A 152 -17.36 -25.33 -2.43
C GLN A 152 -18.06 -24.71 -3.64
N ASP A 153 -17.95 -23.39 -3.81
CA ASP A 153 -18.54 -22.64 -4.91
C ASP A 153 -17.71 -21.41 -5.32
N VAL A 154 -18.17 -20.70 -6.34
CA VAL A 154 -17.51 -19.50 -6.86
C VAL A 154 -17.53 -18.32 -5.88
N LYS A 155 -18.52 -18.25 -4.98
CA LYS A 155 -18.63 -17.15 -4.01
C LYS A 155 -17.60 -17.29 -2.91
N GLU A 156 -17.43 -18.48 -2.36
CA GLU A 156 -16.38 -18.76 -1.38
C GLU A 156 -14.99 -18.45 -1.95
N PHE A 157 -14.75 -18.81 -3.21
CA PHE A 157 -13.50 -18.48 -3.89
C PHE A 157 -13.32 -16.97 -4.10
N HIS A 158 -14.39 -16.27 -4.47
CA HIS A 158 -14.38 -14.82 -4.64
C HIS A 158 -14.06 -14.09 -3.32
N ASP A 159 -14.74 -14.45 -2.22
CA ASP A 159 -14.46 -13.89 -0.89
C ASP A 159 -13.00 -14.12 -0.48
N LYS A 160 -12.47 -15.32 -0.76
CA LYS A 160 -11.07 -15.66 -0.48
C LYS A 160 -10.09 -14.81 -1.29
N LEU A 161 -10.41 -14.52 -2.55
CA LEU A 161 -9.59 -13.65 -3.40
C LEU A 161 -9.58 -12.20 -2.89
N GLU A 162 -10.73 -11.68 -2.45
CA GLU A 162 -10.81 -10.34 -1.88
C GLU A 162 -9.93 -10.22 -0.64
N ASP A 163 -10.05 -11.16 0.31
CA ASP A 163 -9.24 -11.18 1.53
C ASP A 163 -7.73 -11.23 1.24
N LEU A 164 -7.32 -12.13 0.34
CA LEU A 164 -5.91 -12.27 -0.04
C LEU A 164 -5.38 -11.05 -0.78
N LEU A 165 -6.18 -10.45 -1.66
CA LEU A 165 -5.79 -9.23 -2.37
C LEU A 165 -5.60 -8.07 -1.39
N ASP A 166 -6.53 -7.88 -0.46
CA ASP A 166 -6.46 -6.85 0.57
C ASP A 166 -5.21 -7.01 1.44
N GLU A 167 -4.91 -8.23 1.88
CA GLU A 167 -3.72 -8.53 2.67
C GLU A 167 -2.43 -8.29 1.87
N ALA A 168 -2.38 -8.74 0.62
CA ALA A 168 -1.23 -8.57 -0.27
C ALA A 168 -0.96 -7.09 -0.61
N GLU A 169 -2.01 -6.31 -0.90
CA GLU A 169 -1.90 -4.87 -1.16
C GLU A 169 -1.39 -4.12 0.07
N ARG A 170 -1.91 -4.43 1.27
CA ARG A 170 -1.43 -3.85 2.53
C ARG A 170 0.04 -4.18 2.79
N LEU A 171 0.44 -5.43 2.54
CA LEU A 171 1.82 -5.86 2.72
C LEU A 171 2.76 -5.16 1.72
N SER A 172 2.36 -5.04 0.45
CA SER A 172 3.13 -4.31 -0.58
C SER A 172 3.28 -2.83 -0.23
N ALA A 173 2.20 -2.18 0.24
CA ALA A 173 2.25 -0.78 0.70
C ALA A 173 3.17 -0.61 1.91
N ARG A 174 3.14 -1.55 2.87
CA ARG A 174 4.04 -1.56 4.03
C ARG A 174 5.50 -1.73 3.59
N ALA A 175 5.78 -2.67 2.69
CA ALA A 175 7.13 -2.90 2.16
C ALA A 175 7.70 -1.64 1.52
N ARG A 176 6.91 -0.97 0.68
CA ARG A 176 7.27 0.32 0.08
C ARG A 176 7.55 1.40 1.13
N SER A 177 6.70 1.50 2.15
CA SER A 177 6.84 2.49 3.23
C SER A 177 8.12 2.26 4.03
N GLU A 178 8.40 1.02 4.44
CA GLU A 178 9.61 0.67 5.17
C GLU A 178 10.88 0.94 4.35
N TYR A 179 10.87 0.61 3.06
CA TYR A 179 12.00 0.91 2.17
C TYR A 179 12.27 2.42 2.08
N ASN A 180 11.20 3.21 1.85
CA ASN A 180 11.31 4.66 1.77
C ASN A 180 11.83 5.27 3.08
N LYS A 181 11.39 4.76 4.24
CA LYS A 181 11.90 5.21 5.54
C LYS A 181 13.40 4.95 5.67
N LEU A 182 13.89 3.77 5.28
CA LEU A 182 15.32 3.45 5.33
C LEU A 182 16.15 4.41 4.47
N VAL A 183 15.73 4.63 3.23
CA VAL A 183 16.41 5.57 2.31
C VAL A 183 16.34 7.00 2.85
N GLU A 184 15.20 7.43 3.40
CA GLU A 184 15.03 8.77 3.96
C GLU A 184 15.92 9.00 5.19
N LEU A 185 16.02 8.02 6.09
CA LEU A 185 16.92 8.10 7.25
C LEU A 185 18.39 8.20 6.82
N ALA A 186 18.78 7.45 5.79
CA ALA A 186 20.13 7.54 5.23
C ALA A 186 20.41 8.91 4.59
N LEU A 187 19.44 9.47 3.85
CA LEU A 187 19.54 10.82 3.28
C LEU A 187 19.63 11.90 4.35
N ARG A 188 18.85 11.81 5.44
CA ARG A 188 18.94 12.75 6.57
C ARG A 188 20.31 12.71 7.24
N GLU A 189 20.87 11.52 7.47
CA GLU A 189 22.22 11.40 8.03
C GLU A 189 23.30 11.93 7.06
N LEU A 190 23.09 11.74 5.75
CA LEU A 190 23.96 12.32 4.72
C LEU A 190 23.95 13.85 4.75
N GLU A 191 22.78 14.48 4.88
CA GLU A 191 22.66 15.93 5.01
C GLU A 191 23.35 16.43 6.29
N ALA A 192 23.15 15.76 7.43
CA ALA A 192 23.83 16.08 8.67
C ALA A 192 25.36 15.96 8.54
N THR A 193 25.84 14.91 7.86
CA THR A 193 27.27 14.69 7.60
C THR A 193 27.84 15.75 6.66
N ARG A 194 27.08 16.14 5.64
CA ARG A 194 27.45 17.23 4.71
C ARG A 194 27.57 18.57 5.41
N GLU A 195 26.66 18.90 6.33
CA GLU A 195 26.79 20.13 7.12
C GLU A 195 28.08 20.15 7.94
N VAL A 196 28.43 19.03 8.58
CA VAL A 196 29.66 18.92 9.36
C VAL A 196 30.89 19.06 8.47
N LEU A 197 30.88 18.44 7.28
CA LEU A 197 31.95 18.57 6.30
C LEU A 197 32.12 20.03 5.83
N GLN A 198 31.03 20.71 5.48
CA GLN A 198 31.07 22.11 5.05
C GLN A 198 31.64 23.04 6.12
N ARG A 199 31.33 22.79 7.39
CA ARG A 199 31.91 23.53 8.52
C ARG A 199 33.40 23.23 8.67
N ALA A 200 33.83 21.98 8.47
CA ALA A 200 35.25 21.63 8.50
C ALA A 200 36.02 22.31 7.35
N GLU A 201 35.47 22.32 6.14
CA GLU A 201 36.04 22.99 4.97
C GLU A 201 36.27 24.50 5.17
N SER A 202 35.41 25.17 5.97
CA SER A 202 35.53 26.61 6.20
C SER A 202 36.71 26.99 7.10
N VAL A 203 37.21 26.07 7.93
CA VAL A 203 38.34 26.28 8.85
C VAL A 203 39.60 25.49 8.50
N ALA A 204 39.50 24.58 7.53
CA ALA A 204 40.59 23.69 7.17
C ALA A 204 41.84 24.43 6.68
N ALA A 205 43.00 23.96 7.12
CA ALA A 205 44.28 24.42 6.59
C ALA A 205 44.48 23.98 5.14
N LEU A 206 45.34 24.67 4.38
CA LEU A 206 45.52 24.43 2.94
C LEU A 206 45.87 22.96 2.59
N HIS A 207 46.61 22.29 3.47
CA HIS A 207 47.01 20.88 3.29
C HIS A 207 45.90 19.88 3.59
N GLU A 208 44.85 20.27 4.34
CA GLU A 208 43.69 19.44 4.67
C GLU A 208 42.58 19.55 3.61
N LYS A 209 42.57 20.63 2.82
CA LYS A 209 41.54 20.89 1.80
C LYS A 209 41.40 19.76 0.77
N ALA A 210 42.52 19.26 0.23
CA ALA A 210 42.48 18.17 -0.74
C ALA A 210 41.86 16.88 -0.16
N ARG A 211 42.06 16.63 1.15
CA ARG A 211 41.45 15.50 1.85
C ARG A 211 39.94 15.70 2.03
N LEU A 212 39.50 16.89 2.41
CA LEU A 212 38.08 17.20 2.57
C LEU A 212 37.32 17.18 1.24
N GLU A 213 37.92 17.66 0.15
CA GLU A 213 37.35 17.57 -1.20
C GLU A 213 37.14 16.11 -1.63
N ALA A 214 38.06 15.21 -1.30
CA ALA A 214 37.90 13.78 -1.54
C ALA A 214 36.74 13.18 -0.72
N LEU A 215 36.56 13.62 0.53
CA LEU A 215 35.40 13.23 1.35
C LEU A 215 34.09 13.79 0.81
N GLY A 216 34.09 15.02 0.31
CA GLY A 216 32.93 15.63 -0.36
C GLY A 216 32.52 14.86 -1.62
N SER A 217 33.51 14.45 -2.42
CA SER A 217 33.29 13.61 -3.60
C SER A 217 32.75 12.22 -3.24
N ALA A 218 33.17 11.65 -2.09
CA ALA A 218 32.60 10.41 -1.57
C ALA A 218 31.12 10.60 -1.17
N LEU A 219 30.79 11.65 -0.41
CA LEU A 219 29.40 11.96 -0.05
C LEU A 219 28.50 12.19 -1.26
N GLN A 220 29.00 12.82 -2.32
CA GLN A 220 28.23 13.01 -3.56
C GLN A 220 27.89 11.68 -4.25
N ARG A 221 28.82 10.71 -4.25
CA ARG A 221 28.56 9.37 -4.79
C ARG A 221 27.48 8.65 -3.97
N VAL A 222 27.58 8.67 -2.65
CA VAL A 222 26.57 8.10 -1.75
C VAL A 222 25.21 8.77 -1.96
N GLU A 223 25.16 10.10 -2.13
CA GLU A 223 23.90 10.81 -2.40
C GLU A 223 23.28 10.39 -3.73
N GLN A 224 24.08 10.28 -4.80
CA GLN A 224 23.59 9.84 -6.11
C GLN A 224 23.03 8.42 -6.04
N GLU A 225 23.71 7.52 -5.32
CA GLU A 225 23.25 6.15 -5.09
C GLU A 225 21.93 6.15 -4.34
N LEU A 226 21.82 6.83 -3.19
CA LEU A 226 20.58 6.91 -2.40
C LEU A 226 19.41 7.54 -3.19
N ARG A 227 19.68 8.56 -4.01
CA ARG A 227 18.67 9.16 -4.89
C ARG A 227 18.23 8.19 -5.99
N SER A 228 19.13 7.39 -6.53
CA SER A 228 18.80 6.36 -7.51
C SER A 228 17.94 5.25 -6.91
N LEU A 229 18.24 4.82 -5.68
CA LEU A 229 17.46 3.82 -4.93
C LEU A 229 16.04 4.30 -4.64
N ARG A 230 15.85 5.61 -4.42
CA ARG A 230 14.51 6.21 -4.26
C ARG A 230 13.67 6.15 -5.53
N GLN A 231 14.29 6.21 -6.72
CA GLN A 231 13.61 6.12 -8.00
C GLN A 231 13.39 4.67 -8.45
N SER A 232 14.34 3.79 -8.14
CA SER A 232 14.32 2.39 -8.51
C SER A 232 14.77 1.53 -7.33
N PRO A 233 13.82 1.01 -6.53
CA PRO A 233 14.11 0.22 -5.35
C PRO A 233 14.96 -0.99 -5.69
N ARG A 234 16.08 -1.14 -4.98
CA ARG A 234 16.99 -2.29 -5.03
C ARG A 234 17.51 -2.58 -3.64
N SER A 235 17.96 -3.82 -3.41
CA SER A 235 18.69 -4.16 -2.19
C SER A 235 20.01 -3.39 -2.12
N PHE A 236 20.40 -2.93 -0.93
CA PHE A 236 21.62 -2.17 -0.72
C PHE A 236 22.19 -2.39 0.70
N ASP A 237 23.50 -2.17 0.88
CA ASP A 237 24.14 -2.30 2.21
C ASP A 237 23.92 -1.05 3.06
N VAL A 238 22.82 -1.04 3.82
CA VAL A 238 22.50 0.04 4.78
C VAL A 238 23.64 0.28 5.76
N ASN A 239 24.28 -0.78 6.26
CA ASN A 239 25.39 -0.66 7.20
C ASN A 239 26.66 -0.10 6.53
N GLY A 240 26.88 -0.43 5.26
CA GLY A 240 27.92 0.16 4.41
C GLY A 240 27.75 1.67 4.30
N VAL A 241 26.55 2.12 3.96
CA VAL A 241 26.21 3.55 3.88
C VAL A 241 26.47 4.24 5.22
N TYR A 242 25.96 3.72 6.33
CA TYR A 242 26.19 4.34 7.65
C TYR A 242 27.66 4.33 8.08
N ARG A 243 28.44 3.30 7.73
CA ARG A 243 29.89 3.26 7.97
C ARG A 243 30.61 4.35 7.19
N GLU A 244 30.27 4.54 5.92
CA GLU A 244 30.89 5.56 5.09
C GLU A 244 30.54 6.97 5.57
N LEU A 245 29.25 7.23 5.88
CA LEU A 245 28.81 8.49 6.47
C LEU A 245 29.50 8.75 7.82
N GLY A 246 29.56 7.75 8.69
CA GLY A 246 30.24 7.83 9.98
C GLY A 246 31.73 8.15 9.84
N ARG A 247 32.42 7.52 8.89
CA ARG A 247 33.83 7.81 8.58
C ARG A 247 34.02 9.27 8.16
N VAL A 248 33.23 9.76 7.21
CA VAL A 248 33.32 11.16 6.76
C VAL A 248 33.05 12.13 7.90
N LYS A 249 32.01 11.87 8.70
CA LYS A 249 31.63 12.69 9.85
C LYS A 249 32.76 12.76 10.88
N SER A 250 33.36 11.63 11.23
CA SER A 250 34.47 11.58 12.19
C SER A 250 35.72 12.32 11.69
N GLU A 251 36.07 12.14 10.41
CA GLU A 251 37.21 12.85 9.81
C GLU A 251 36.98 14.38 9.78
N ALA A 252 35.79 14.82 9.38
CA ALA A 252 35.43 16.24 9.38
C ALA A 252 35.41 16.84 10.80
N GLN A 253 34.90 16.09 11.79
CA GLN A 253 34.95 16.50 13.20
C GLN A 253 36.38 16.60 13.73
N GLN A 254 37.28 15.74 13.29
CA GLN A 254 38.68 15.82 13.69
C GLN A 254 39.33 17.11 13.20
N VAL A 255 39.07 17.51 11.95
CA VAL A 255 39.55 18.79 11.39
C VAL A 255 38.99 19.99 12.16
N LEU A 256 37.70 19.96 12.50
CA LEU A 256 37.10 21.02 13.32
C LEU A 256 37.77 21.14 14.69
N ARG A 257 38.12 20.03 15.33
CA ARG A 257 38.77 20.02 16.65
C ARG A 257 40.24 20.44 16.59
N THR A 258 40.95 20.18 15.50
CA THR A 258 42.35 20.62 15.33
C THR A 258 42.44 22.09 14.95
N ALA A 259 41.47 22.61 14.21
CA ALA A 259 41.46 24.00 13.75
C ALA A 259 40.95 25.00 14.80
N LEU A 260 40.21 24.55 15.81
CA LEU A 260 39.60 25.39 16.84
C LEU A 260 40.33 25.30 18.18
N SER A 261 40.42 26.40 18.91
CA SER A 261 40.92 26.42 20.29
C SER A 261 39.97 25.70 21.27
N GLU A 262 40.45 25.29 22.44
CA GLU A 262 39.61 24.58 23.44
C GLU A 262 38.37 25.40 23.84
N GLN A 263 38.51 26.73 23.93
CA GLN A 263 37.41 27.65 24.20
C GLN A 263 36.42 27.70 23.03
N GLU A 264 36.91 27.76 21.79
CA GLU A 264 36.10 27.75 20.58
C GLU A 264 35.31 26.45 20.43
N VAL A 265 35.92 25.30 20.74
CA VAL A 265 35.25 24.00 20.72
C VAL A 265 34.12 23.94 21.74
N LYS A 266 34.36 24.39 22.99
CA LYS A 266 33.32 24.41 24.04
C LYS A 266 32.16 25.34 23.69
N VAL A 267 32.46 26.54 23.18
CA VAL A 267 31.44 27.49 22.72
C VAL A 267 30.67 26.92 21.53
N PHE A 268 31.35 26.27 20.59
CA PHE A 268 30.73 25.63 19.43
C PHE A 268 29.77 24.50 19.84
N ASP A 269 30.21 23.56 20.70
CA ASP A 269 29.40 22.42 21.12
C ASP A 269 28.14 22.84 21.88
N GLU A 270 28.26 23.81 22.80
CA GLU A 270 27.11 24.33 23.54
C GLU A 270 26.16 25.16 22.65
N THR A 271 26.70 25.86 21.66
CA THR A 271 25.88 26.56 20.65
C THR A 271 25.11 25.56 19.78
N ALA A 272 25.75 24.47 19.35
CA ALA A 272 25.09 23.42 18.59
C ALA A 272 23.97 22.74 19.40
N ARG A 273 24.20 22.48 20.70
CA ARG A 273 23.18 21.96 21.63
C ARG A 273 22.00 22.91 21.77
N PHE A 274 22.25 24.20 21.92
CA PHE A 274 21.20 25.21 22.00
C PHE A 274 20.31 25.20 20.75
N PHE A 275 20.91 25.19 19.56
CA PHE A 275 20.15 25.15 18.31
C PHE A 275 19.40 23.83 18.08
N TYR A 276 19.92 22.72 18.61
CA TYR A 276 19.19 21.44 18.62
C TYR A 276 17.92 21.52 19.47
N ILE A 277 17.96 22.19 20.62
CA ILE A 277 16.80 22.37 21.51
C ILE A 277 15.76 23.32 20.91
N VAL A 278 16.20 24.43 20.29
CA VAL A 278 15.32 25.50 19.83
C VAL A 278 14.84 25.32 18.37
N GLY A 279 15.47 24.42 17.60
CA GLY A 279 15.02 23.99 16.28
C GLY A 279 15.33 24.96 15.13
N GLN A 280 16.58 25.43 15.01
CA GLN A 280 17.07 26.36 13.96
C GLN A 280 16.28 27.68 13.76
N LYS A 281 15.37 28.04 14.68
CA LYS A 281 14.62 29.29 14.63
C LYS A 281 15.54 30.49 14.92
N PRO A 282 15.18 31.71 14.42
CA PRO A 282 15.86 32.92 14.83
C PRO A 282 15.73 33.11 16.34
N VAL A 283 16.83 33.41 17.01
CA VAL A 283 16.92 33.54 18.48
C VAL A 283 17.46 34.90 18.87
N HIS A 284 17.06 35.39 20.05
CA HIS A 284 17.65 36.61 20.58
C HIS A 284 19.09 36.36 20.98
N LEU A 285 19.99 37.27 20.59
CA LEU A 285 21.42 37.13 20.85
C LEU A 285 21.72 37.02 22.36
N THR A 286 21.00 37.76 23.18
CA THR A 286 21.10 37.72 24.64
C THR A 286 20.82 36.33 25.20
N GLU A 287 19.76 35.65 24.73
CA GLU A 287 19.40 34.31 25.18
C GLU A 287 20.47 33.27 24.84
N LEU A 288 21.01 33.35 23.61
CA LEU A 288 22.09 32.46 23.18
C LEU A 288 23.36 32.66 24.03
N VAL A 289 23.77 33.91 24.24
CA VAL A 289 25.00 34.23 24.98
C VAL A 289 24.86 33.86 26.46
N GLU A 290 23.71 34.11 27.09
CA GLU A 290 23.46 33.68 28.46
C GLU A 290 23.50 32.16 28.62
N TYR A 291 22.87 31.43 27.68
CA TYR A 291 22.86 29.96 27.72
C TYR A 291 24.27 29.39 27.63
N VAL A 292 25.04 29.83 26.63
CA VAL A 292 26.40 29.33 26.38
C VAL A 292 27.35 29.76 27.50
N SER A 293 27.25 30.99 28.01
CA SER A 293 28.06 31.47 29.14
C SER A 293 27.83 30.63 30.41
N ARG A 294 26.57 30.31 30.75
CA ARG A 294 26.25 29.46 31.90
C ARG A 294 26.80 28.05 31.79
N ARG A 295 26.79 27.46 30.59
CA ARG A 295 27.23 26.07 30.35
C ARG A 295 28.74 25.92 30.22
N THR A 296 29.41 26.93 29.68
CA THR A 296 30.86 26.92 29.46
C THR A 296 31.65 27.57 30.60
N SER A 297 30.98 28.29 31.50
CA SER A 297 31.57 29.12 32.57
C SER A 297 32.48 30.26 32.06
N TYR A 298 32.43 30.58 30.77
CA TYR A 298 33.14 31.72 30.20
C TYR A 298 32.33 33.02 30.36
N PRO A 299 32.99 34.17 30.57
CA PRO A 299 32.32 35.48 30.62
C PRO A 299 31.55 35.79 29.34
N HIS A 300 30.42 36.51 29.46
CA HIS A 300 29.58 36.88 28.32
C HIS A 300 30.36 37.58 27.19
N ALA A 301 31.33 38.45 27.52
CA ALA A 301 32.17 39.14 26.54
C ALA A 301 33.04 38.19 25.73
N ASP A 302 33.65 37.19 26.39
CA ASP A 302 34.50 36.20 25.73
C ASP A 302 33.68 35.24 24.87
N VAL A 303 32.48 34.86 25.34
CA VAL A 303 31.52 34.07 24.56
C VAL A 303 31.08 34.83 23.30
N LEU A 304 30.72 36.11 23.43
CA LEU A 304 30.35 36.97 22.29
C LEU A 304 31.46 37.08 21.26
N LYS A 305 32.70 37.32 21.71
CA LYS A 305 33.88 37.37 20.84
C LYS A 305 34.09 36.04 20.12
N THR A 306 34.05 34.93 20.86
CA THR A 306 34.23 33.59 20.31
C THR A 306 33.13 33.24 19.30
N LEU A 307 31.87 33.58 19.60
CA LEU A 307 30.75 33.40 18.67
C LEU A 307 30.92 34.22 17.39
N TYR A 308 31.40 35.46 17.51
CA TYR A 308 31.72 36.29 16.35
C TYR A 308 32.84 35.68 15.51
N ASP A 309 33.93 35.23 16.14
CA ASP A 309 35.09 34.63 15.46
C ASP A 309 34.74 33.29 14.79
N LEU A 310 33.84 32.50 15.38
CA LEU A 310 33.32 31.27 14.78
C LEU A 310 32.36 31.56 13.63
N SER A 311 31.54 32.61 13.76
CA SER A 311 30.61 33.06 12.71
C SER A 311 31.33 33.66 11.51
N SER A 312 32.38 34.46 11.73
CA SER A 312 33.19 35.06 10.68
C SER A 312 33.99 34.04 9.87
N ARG A 313 34.43 32.94 10.51
CA ARG A 313 35.03 31.76 9.85
C ARG A 313 34.00 30.82 9.21
N GLY A 314 32.71 31.14 9.27
CA GLY A 314 31.63 30.35 8.68
C GLY A 314 31.32 29.02 9.39
N VAL A 315 31.89 28.79 10.58
CA VAL A 315 31.70 27.55 11.37
C VAL A 315 30.29 27.47 11.95
N ILE A 316 29.73 28.62 12.33
CA ILE A 316 28.38 28.74 12.89
C ILE A 316 27.62 29.80 12.09
N ARG A 317 26.35 29.53 11.78
CA ARG A 317 25.43 30.56 11.29
C ARG A 317 24.45 30.94 12.40
N ILE A 318 24.58 32.15 12.92
CA ILE A 318 23.70 32.67 13.97
C ILE A 318 22.63 33.53 13.30
N LYS A 319 21.36 33.07 13.34
CA LYS A 319 20.21 33.87 12.89
C LYS A 319 19.66 34.65 14.08
N VAL A 320 19.97 35.94 14.14
CA VAL A 320 19.55 36.80 15.25
C VAL A 320 18.17 37.39 14.98
N SER A 321 17.26 37.24 15.94
CA SER A 321 15.99 37.98 15.99
C SER A 321 16.26 39.41 16.47
N ILE A 322 16.09 40.40 15.59
CA ILE A 322 16.10 41.80 15.97
C ILE A 322 14.65 42.16 16.32
N ALA A 323 14.39 42.45 17.59
CA ALA A 323 13.11 43.00 18.02
C ALA A 323 12.87 44.32 17.26
N ARG A 324 11.73 44.40 16.57
CA ARG A 324 11.15 45.67 16.17
C ARG A 324 10.38 46.26 17.34
#